data_AF-A0A956MJL6-F1
#
_entry.id   AF-A0A956MJL6-F1
#
_cell.length_a   1.000
_cell.length_b   1.000
_cell.length_c   1.000
_cell.angle_alpha   90.00
_cell.angle_beta   90.00
_cell.angle_gamma   90.00
#
_symmetry.space_group_name_H-M   'P 1'
#
loop_
_entity.id
_entity.type
_entity.pdbx_description
1 polymer ?
#
loop_
_entity_poly.entity_id
_entity_poly.type
_entity_poly.pdbx_seq_one_letter_code
_entity_poly.pdbx_strand_id
1 'polypeptide(L)' 'TRFGLDSGARTESVLMSLPPTATWAYAPQFEAGSLGARLQEMLVPRDWAALEAEDVATRIRGVA' A
#
# COMPACT_ATOMS: atom_id res chain seq x y z
N THR A 1 -1.98 -17.32 -1.00
CA THR A 1 -1.22 -17.67 -2.22
C THR A 1 -0.31 -18.86 -2.02
N ARG A 2 0.74 -18.79 -1.17
CA ARG A 2 1.72 -19.89 -0.97
C ARG A 2 1.08 -21.27 -0.74
N PHE A 3 0.22 -21.40 0.27
CA PHE A 3 -0.49 -22.66 0.55
C PHE A 3 -1.23 -23.21 -0.68
N GLY A 4 -1.87 -22.37 -1.49
CA GLY A 4 -2.61 -22.80 -2.67
C GLY A 4 -1.71 -23.31 -3.79
N LEU A 5 -0.51 -22.73 -3.97
CA LEU A 5 0.50 -23.24 -4.89
C LEU A 5 1.07 -24.59 -4.40
N ASP A 6 1.41 -24.65 -3.11
CA ASP A 6 2.03 -25.83 -2.50
C ASP A 6 1.07 -27.03 -2.41
N SER A 7 -0.24 -26.79 -2.28
CA SER A 7 -1.29 -27.83 -2.19
C SER A 7 -1.89 -28.23 -3.54
N GLY A 8 -1.45 -27.64 -4.66
CA GLY A 8 -1.96 -27.97 -5.98
C GLY A 8 -3.39 -27.46 -6.26
N ALA A 9 -3.83 -26.39 -5.58
CA ALA A 9 -5.08 -25.72 -5.91
C ALA A 9 -5.03 -25.12 -7.33
N ARG A 10 -6.19 -24.79 -7.90
CA ARG A 10 -6.27 -24.23 -9.26
C ARG A 10 -5.44 -22.95 -9.39
N THR A 11 -4.34 -23.02 -10.15
CA THR A 11 -3.33 -21.95 -10.25
C THR A 11 -3.92 -20.61 -10.69
N GLU A 12 -4.85 -20.60 -11.65
CA GLU A 12 -5.47 -19.37 -12.14
C GLU A 12 -6.29 -18.69 -11.04
N SER A 13 -6.94 -19.46 -10.17
CA SER A 13 -7.65 -18.93 -9.01
C SER A 13 -6.68 -18.40 -7.95
N VAL A 14 -5.52 -19.05 -7.76
CA VAL A 14 -4.48 -18.60 -6.81
C VAL A 14 -3.79 -17.31 -7.29
N LEU A 15 -3.54 -17.19 -8.59
CA LEU A 15 -2.83 -16.06 -9.21
C LEU A 15 -3.76 -14.94 -9.68
N MET A 16 -5.08 -15.08 -9.54
CA MET A 16 -6.07 -14.04 -9.91
C MET A 16 -5.81 -12.68 -9.24
N SER A 17 -5.13 -12.66 -8.09
CA SER A 17 -4.77 -11.43 -7.36
C SER A 17 -3.65 -10.62 -8.02
N LEU A 18 -2.95 -11.17 -9.03
CA LEU A 18 -1.89 -10.44 -9.73
C LEU A 18 -2.48 -9.38 -10.65
N PRO A 19 -1.96 -8.14 -10.64
CA PRO A 19 -2.32 -7.15 -11.64
C PRO A 19 -1.74 -7.53 -13.01
N PRO A 20 -2.30 -6.99 -14.11
CA PRO A 20 -1.75 -7.22 -15.45
C PRO A 20 -0.34 -6.64 -15.63
N THR A 21 0.00 -5.58 -14.90
CA THR A 21 1.31 -4.91 -14.97
C THR A 21 1.77 -4.53 -13.57
N ALA A 22 3.06 -4.69 -13.30
CA ALA A 22 3.75 -4.18 -12.12
C ALA A 22 5.17 -3.74 -12.50
N THR A 23 5.71 -2.74 -11.82
CA THR A 23 7.02 -2.14 -12.10
C THR A 23 7.88 -2.16 -10.85
N TRP A 24 9.17 -2.44 -11.01
CA TRP A 24 10.17 -2.39 -9.94
C TRP A 24 11.26 -1.39 -10.30
N ALA A 25 11.40 -0.36 -9.48
CA ALA A 25 12.50 0.60 -9.56
C ALA A 25 13.58 0.22 -8.53
N TYR A 26 14.85 0.44 -8.89
CA TYR A 26 15.95 0.30 -7.94
C TYR A 26 15.97 1.51 -7.01
N ALA A 27 15.86 1.27 -5.69
CA ALA A 27 15.92 2.27 -4.64
C ALA A 27 15.13 3.57 -4.94
N PRO A 28 13.81 3.50 -5.18
CA PRO A 28 13.02 4.67 -5.53
C PRO A 28 13.04 5.71 -4.39
N GLN A 29 13.23 6.97 -4.76
CA GLN A 29 13.14 8.11 -3.84
C GLN A 29 11.91 8.93 -4.20
N PHE A 30 11.19 9.39 -3.18
CA PHE A 30 10.03 10.26 -3.35
C PHE A 30 10.36 11.65 -2.82
N GLU A 31 9.97 12.68 -3.57
CA GLU A 31 10.15 14.07 -3.16
C GLU A 31 9.38 14.36 -1.87
N ALA A 32 9.96 15.16 -0.98
CA ALA A 32 9.31 15.58 0.26
C ALA A 32 7.98 16.29 -0.04
N GLY A 33 6.93 15.96 0.72
CA GLY A 33 5.60 16.52 0.53
C GLY A 33 4.80 15.90 -0.62
N SER A 34 5.43 15.13 -1.52
CA SER A 34 4.74 14.41 -2.61
C SER A 34 3.77 13.34 -2.08
N LEU A 35 2.82 12.94 -2.94
CA LEU A 35 1.88 11.85 -2.61
C LEU A 35 2.61 10.53 -2.34
N GLY A 36 3.71 10.26 -3.05
CA GLY A 36 4.52 9.06 -2.84
C GLY A 36 5.17 9.03 -1.46
N ALA A 37 5.71 10.16 -0.99
CA ALA A 37 6.27 10.28 0.35
C ALA A 37 5.19 10.08 1.44
N ARG A 38 4.00 10.68 1.27
CA ARG A 38 2.88 10.49 2.21
C ARG A 38 2.35 9.05 2.22
N LEU A 39 2.29 8.40 1.06
CA LEU A 39 1.87 7.02 0.97
C LEU A 39 2.83 6.12 1.77
N GLN A 40 4.15 6.34 1.66
CA GLN A 40 5.13 5.61 2.47
C GLN A 40 4.86 5.77 3.97
N GLU A 41 4.53 6.99 4.42
CA GLU A 41 4.13 7.21 5.80
C GLU A 41 2.86 6.42 6.15
N MET A 42 1.86 6.33 5.27
CA MET A 42 0.59 5.62 5.50
C MET A 42 0.70 4.10 5.55
N LEU A 43 1.70 3.50 4.91
CA LEU A 43 1.90 2.04 4.89
C LEU A 43 2.37 1.48 6.25
N VAL A 44 2.83 2.33 7.16
CA VAL A 44 3.15 1.92 8.54
C VAL A 44 1.85 1.61 9.29
N PRO A 45 1.71 0.38 9.86
CA PRO A 45 0.52 -0.03 10.59
C PRO A 45 0.18 0.95 11.71
N ARG A 46 -1.12 1.23 11.86
CA ARG A 46 -1.65 2.05 12.94
C ARG A 46 -3.10 1.68 13.22
N ASP A 47 -3.56 2.09 14.39
CA ASP A 47 -4.99 2.12 14.68
C ASP A 47 -5.61 3.34 13.99
N TRP A 48 -6.41 3.11 12.96
CA TRP A 48 -7.10 4.17 12.25
C TRP A 48 -8.37 4.63 12.97
N ALA A 49 -8.95 3.80 13.83
CA ALA A 49 -10.19 4.11 14.55
C ALA A 49 -9.93 4.93 15.82
N ALA A 50 -8.71 4.89 16.35
CA ALA A 50 -8.28 5.70 17.49
C ALA A 50 -7.78 7.11 17.10
N LEU A 51 -7.77 7.46 15.81
CA LEU A 51 -7.40 8.80 15.35
C LEU A 51 -8.59 9.73 15.44
N GLU A 52 -8.39 10.93 15.98
CA GLU A 52 -9.41 11.96 15.98
C GLU A 52 -9.63 12.51 14.56
N ALA A 53 -10.83 13.01 14.27
CA ALA A 53 -11.18 13.52 12.94
C ALA A 53 -10.23 14.64 12.46
N GLU A 54 -9.70 15.43 13.40
CA GLU A 54 -8.72 16.51 13.16
C GLU A 54 -7.37 15.97 12.67
N ASP A 55 -6.92 14.84 13.23
CA ASP A 55 -5.64 14.19 12.90
C ASP A 55 -5.69 13.58 11.50
N VAL A 56 -6.82 12.97 11.15
CA VAL A 56 -7.05 12.40 9.82
C VAL A 56 -7.12 13.50 8.76
N ALA A 57 -7.84 14.59 9.03
CA ALA A 57 -7.97 15.71 8.11
C ALA A 57 -6.61 16.39 7.84
N THR A 58 -5.79 16.59 8.87
CA THR A 58 -4.46 17.20 8.74
C THR A 58 -3.51 16.33 7.92
N ARG A 59 -3.57 15.00 8.08
CA ARG A 59 -2.72 14.05 7.33
C ARG A 59 -3.15 13.88 5.87
N ILE A 60 -4.45 13.94 5.58
CA ILE A 60 -4.99 13.78 4.22
C ILE A 60 -4.91 15.09 3.42
N ARG A 61 -5.20 16.24 4.04
CA ARG A 61 -5.34 17.55 3.36
C ARG A 61 -4.13 18.46 3.45
N GLY A 62 -2.94 17.97 3.80
CA GLY A 62 -1.73 18.81 3.84
C GLY A 62 -1.42 19.47 2.49
N VAL A 63 -1.99 20.63 2.22
CA VAL A 63 -1.63 21.57 1.16
C VAL A 63 -1.49 22.91 1.88
N ALA A 64 -0.24 23.28 2.12
CA ALA A 64 0.25 24.60 1.80
C ALA A 64 1.33 24.39 0.73
#